data_AF-A0A1F8N512-F1
#
_entry.id   AF-A0A1F8N512-F1
#
_cell.length_a   1.000
_cell.length_b   1.000
_cell.length_c   1.000
_cell.angle_alpha   90.00
_cell.angle_beta   90.00
_cell.angle_gamma   90.00
#
_symmetry.space_group_name_H-M   'P 1'
#
loop_
_entity.id
_entity.type
_entity.pdbx_description
1 polymer ?
#
loop_
_entity_poly.entity_id
_entity_poly.type
_entity_poly.pdbx_seq_one_letter_code
_entity_poly.pdbx_strand_id
1 'polypeptide(L)'
;MRDCEIEALIRALRRIEAEQYLSLKGMAQRLGFSAGHLSMIYAGKRRPGVRFIRAAMEHFPEIRRLIAESLKGPDEESHNA
;
A
#
# COMPACT_ATOMS: atom_id res chain seq x y z
N MET A 1 -1.61 9.62 -5.56
CA MET A 1 -1.69 8.22 -6.00
C MET A 1 -2.97 7.99 -6.76
N ARG A 2 -2.86 7.33 -7.91
CA ARG A 2 -3.96 6.85 -8.76
C ARG A 2 -4.64 5.65 -8.12
N ASP A 3 -5.86 5.33 -8.55
CA ASP A 3 -6.61 4.20 -8.00
C ASP A 3 -5.89 2.86 -8.19
N CYS A 4 -5.29 2.63 -9.36
CA CYS A 4 -4.50 1.43 -9.62
C CYS A 4 -3.33 1.24 -8.64
N GLU A 5 -2.70 2.32 -8.19
CA GLU A 5 -1.59 2.28 -7.21
C GLU A 5 -2.11 1.97 -5.81
N ILE A 6 -3.29 2.49 -5.45
CA ILE A 6 -3.95 2.18 -4.17
C ILE A 6 -4.36 0.72 -4.14
N GLU A 7 -4.93 0.20 -5.23
CA GLU A 7 -5.28 -1.21 -5.34
C GLU A 7 -4.06 -2.12 -5.25
N ALA A 8 -2.96 -1.75 -5.94
CA ALA A 8 -1.71 -2.50 -5.88
C ALA A 8 -1.14 -2.53 -4.45
N LEU A 9 -1.15 -1.40 -3.74
CA LEU A 9 -0.77 -1.32 -2.33
C LEU A 9 -1.63 -2.25 -1.46
N ILE A 10 -2.95 -2.21 -1.59
CA ILE A 10 -3.86 -3.06 -0.80
C ILE A 10 -3.62 -4.55 -1.10
N ARG A 11 -3.44 -4.92 -2.38
CA ARG A 11 -3.12 -6.30 -2.77
C ARG A 11 -1.81 -6.78 -2.15
N ALA A 12 -0.77 -5.95 -2.16
CA ALA A 12 0.51 -6.29 -1.55
C ALA A 12 0.38 -6.46 -0.03
N LEU A 13 -0.34 -5.58 0.67
CA LEU A 13 -0.58 -5.74 2.10
C LEU A 13 -1.34 -7.04 2.44
N ARG A 14 -2.35 -7.41 1.65
CA ARG A 14 -3.07 -8.70 1.84
C ARG A 14 -2.18 -9.91 1.59
N ARG A 15 -1.25 -9.82 0.65
CA ARG A 15 -0.26 -10.87 0.40
C ARG A 15 0.67 -11.03 1.61
N ILE A 16 1.16 -9.93 2.17
CA ILE A 16 1.96 -9.94 3.40
C ILE A 16 1.18 -10.55 4.57
N GLU A 17 -0.11 -10.23 4.71
CA GLU A 17 -0.96 -10.86 5.73
C GLU A 17 -0.97 -12.37 5.60
N ALA A 18 -1.14 -12.89 4.39
CA ALA A 18 -1.15 -14.32 4.12
C ALA A 18 0.21 -14.97 4.36
N GLU A 19 1.29 -14.38 3.85
CA GLU A 19 2.66 -14.92 3.97
C GLU A 19 3.19 -14.91 5.41
N GLN A 20 2.76 -13.94 6.21
CA GLN A 20 3.20 -13.78 7.61
C GLN A 20 2.15 -14.23 8.63
N TYR A 21 1.06 -14.86 8.19
CA TYR A 21 -0.06 -15.31 9.03
C TYR A 21 -0.63 -14.21 9.95
N LEU A 22 -0.67 -12.97 9.46
CA LEU A 22 -1.18 -11.84 10.22
C LEU A 22 -2.71 -11.75 10.07
N SER A 23 -3.39 -11.66 11.20
CA SER A 23 -4.79 -11.22 11.20
C SER A 23 -4.89 -9.73 10.83
N LEU A 24 -6.08 -9.27 10.44
CA LEU A 24 -6.36 -7.84 10.23
C LEU A 24 -5.93 -6.98 11.43
N LYS A 25 -6.17 -7.48 12.66
CA LYS A 25 -5.74 -6.79 13.88
C LYS A 25 -4.21 -6.76 14.01
N GLY A 26 -3.54 -7.87 13.71
CA GLY A 26 -2.08 -7.97 13.76
C GLY A 26 -1.41 -7.04 12.75
N MET A 27 -1.90 -7.02 11.52
CA MET A 27 -1.41 -6.10 10.48
C MET A 27 -1.63 -4.64 10.87
N ALA A 28 -2.83 -4.30 11.37
CA ALA A 28 -3.12 -2.94 11.82
C ALA A 28 -2.20 -2.50 12.97
N GLN A 29 -1.98 -3.37 13.96
CA GLN A 29 -1.04 -3.11 15.08
C GLN A 29 0.38 -2.89 14.57
N ARG A 30 0.84 -3.71 13.63
CA ARG A 30 2.18 -3.59 13.05
C ARG A 30 2.38 -2.28 12.29
N LEU A 31 1.33 -1.78 11.64
CA LEU A 31 1.32 -0.48 10.96
C LEU A 31 1.04 0.70 11.91
N GLY A 32 0.73 0.47 13.18
CA GLY A 32 0.37 1.53 14.14
C GLY A 32 -1.03 2.12 13.97
N PHE A 33 -1.98 1.36 13.40
CA PHE A 33 -3.37 1.77 13.19
C PHE A 33 -4.37 0.84 13.90
N SER A 34 -5.62 1.29 14.00
CA SER A 34 -6.71 0.44 14.48
C SER A 34 -7.19 -0.52 13.37
N ALA A 35 -7.67 -1.70 13.77
CA ALA A 35 -8.24 -2.68 12.85
C ALA A 35 -9.43 -2.11 12.04
N GLY A 36 -10.24 -1.23 12.66
CA GLY A 36 -11.34 -0.53 11.98
C GLY A 36 -10.83 0.43 10.91
N HIS A 37 -9.72 1.15 11.17
CA HIS A 37 -9.08 2.00 10.16
C HIS A 37 -8.61 1.17 8.96
N LEU A 38 -7.89 0.08 9.22
CA LEU A 38 -7.40 -0.81 8.16
C LEU A 38 -8.55 -1.44 7.37
N SER A 39 -9.62 -1.87 8.05
CA SER A 39 -10.83 -2.40 7.42
C SER A 39 -11.47 -1.41 6.44
N MET A 40 -11.60 -0.13 6.83
CA MET A 40 -12.14 0.90 5.94
C MET A 40 -11.26 1.14 4.72
N ILE A 41 -9.94 1.06 4.86
CA ILE A 41 -9.01 1.17 3.73
C ILE A 41 -9.17 -0.02 2.80
N TYR A 42 -9.17 -1.23 3.33
CA TYR A 42 -9.30 -2.47 2.56
C TYR A 42 -10.64 -2.60 1.85
N ALA A 43 -11.69 -2.00 2.40
CA ALA A 43 -13.02 -1.95 1.80
C ALA A 43 -13.17 -0.79 0.79
N GLY A 44 -12.12 0.00 0.53
CA GLY A 44 -12.17 1.17 -0.34
C GLY A 44 -13.00 2.34 0.20
N LYS A 45 -13.56 2.22 1.42
CA LYS A 45 -14.36 3.25 2.08
C LYS A 45 -13.53 4.43 2.57
N ARG A 46 -12.22 4.24 2.69
CA ARG A 46 -11.27 5.28 3.08
C ARG A 46 -10.01 5.17 2.24
N ARG A 47 -9.53 6.28 1.69
CA ARG A 47 -8.23 6.30 1.02
C ARG A 47 -7.08 6.29 2.03
N PRO A 48 -5.99 5.55 1.75
CA PRO A 48 -4.80 5.56 2.60
C PRO A 48 -4.14 6.93 2.55
N GLY A 49 -3.94 7.55 3.71
CA GLY A 49 -3.24 8.82 3.83
C GLY A 49 -1.72 8.65 3.84
N VAL A 50 -0.98 9.77 3.77
CA VAL A 50 0.49 9.79 3.76
C VAL A 50 1.08 9.05 4.97
N ARG A 51 0.50 9.20 6.17
CA ARG A 51 0.96 8.48 7.37
C ARG A 51 0.84 6.97 7.22
N PHE A 52 -0.24 6.48 6.61
CA PHE A 52 -0.44 5.05 6.36
C PHE A 52 0.56 4.51 5.36
N ILE A 53 0.74 5.24 4.26
CA ILE A 53 1.71 4.89 3.21
C ILE A 53 3.13 4.84 3.79
N ARG A 54 3.51 5.84 4.57
CA ARG A 54 4.81 5.89 5.25
C ARG A 54 5.03 4.69 6.16
N ALA A 55 4.07 4.38 7.03
CA ALA A 55 4.15 3.22 7.91
C ALA A 55 4.30 1.91 7.12
N ALA A 56 3.54 1.76 6.03
CA ALA A 56 3.65 0.58 5.17
C ALA A 56 5.04 0.45 4.53
N MET A 57 5.64 1.55 4.07
CA MET A 57 7.01 1.54 3.52
C MET A 57 8.09 1.26 4.58
N GLU A 58 7.90 1.76 5.81
CA GLU A 58 8.84 1.57 6.92
C GLU A 58 8.84 0.12 7.41
N HIS A 59 7.67 -0.53 7.48
CA HIS A 59 7.55 -1.91 7.97
C HIS A 59 7.75 -2.98 6.89
N PHE A 60 7.50 -2.65 5.61
CA PHE A 60 7.50 -3.62 4.51
C PHE A 60 8.33 -3.11 3.32
N PRO A 61 9.59 -3.59 3.16
CA PRO A 61 10.48 -3.15 2.10
C PRO A 61 9.92 -3.36 0.67
N GLU A 62 9.09 -4.37 0.47
CA GLU A 62 8.40 -4.63 -0.80
C GLU A 62 7.39 -3.53 -1.15
N ILE A 63 6.70 -2.96 -0.16
CA ILE A 63 5.79 -1.83 -0.38
C ILE A 63 6.57 -0.59 -0.82
N ARG A 64 7.76 -0.36 -0.22
CA ARG A 64 8.65 0.73 -0.65
C ARG A 64 9.04 0.59 -2.11
N ARG A 65 9.35 -0.63 -2.59
CA ARG A 65 9.70 -0.89 -4.00
C ARG A 65 8.52 -0.60 -4.92
N LEU A 66 7.35 -1.13 -4.59
CA LEU A 66 6.11 -0.91 -5.35
C LEU A 66 5.79 0.58 -5.51
N ILE A 67 5.91 1.35 -4.43
CA ILE A 67 5.63 2.79 -4.47
C ILE A 67 6.71 3.53 -5.26
N ALA A 68 7.98 3.18 -5.09
CA ALA A 68 9.06 3.77 -5.88
C ALA A 68 8.86 3.54 -7.38
N GLU A 69 8.41 2.35 -7.79
CA GLU A 69 8.07 2.03 -9.18
C GLU A 69 6.88 2.84 -9.69
N SER A 70 5.83 3.01 -8.87
CA SER A 70 4.68 3.83 -9.27
C SER A 70 5.01 5.31 -9.46
N LEU A 71 5.97 5.83 -8.69
CA LEU A 71 6.39 7.23 -8.74
C LEU A 71 7.31 7.54 -9.92
N LYS A 72 7.95 6.52 -10.52
CA LYS A 72 8.79 6.71 -11.71
C LYS A 72 7.98 7.17 -12.92
N GLY A 73 6.66 7.02 -12.92
CA GLY A 73 5.83 7.37 -14.07
C GLY A 73 6.19 6.54 -15.31
N PRO A 74 5.42 6.63 -16.41
CA PRO A 74 6.00 6.34 -17.70
C PRO A 74 7.05 7.44 -17.94
N ASP A 75 8.32 7.09 -17.83
CA ASP A 75 9.38 7.91 -18.39
C ASP A 75 8.98 8.27 -19.83
N GLU A 76 9.27 9.52 -20.20
CA GLU A 76 8.93 10.20 -21.44
C GLU A 76 9.37 9.44 -22.72
N GLU A 77 8.66 8.38 -23.10
CA GLU A 77 8.84 7.71 -24.39
C GLU A 77 7.63 7.93 -25.28
N SER A 78 7.64 9.05 -26.02
CA SER A 78 7.31 9.16 -27.45
C SER A 78 6.86 10.58 -27.82
N HIS A 79 7.81 11.51 -27.88
CA HIS A 79 7.72 12.69 -28.75
C HIS A 79 9.00 12.79 -29.59
N ASN A 80 9.18 11.81 -30.48
CA ASN A 80 9.90 11.96 -31.75
C ASN A 80 9.89 10.64 -32.53
N ALA A 81 9.02 10.57 -33.54
CA ALA A 81 9.28 9.92 -34.84
C ALA A 81 8.19 10.36 -35.81
#